data_AF-A0A9N9DEP4-F1
#
_entry.id   AF-A0A9N9DEP4-F1
#
_cell.length_a   1.000
_cell.length_b   1.000
_cell.length_c   1.000
_cell.angle_alpha   90.00
_cell.angle_beta   90.00
_cell.angle_gamma   90.00
#
_symmetry.space_group_name_H-M   'P 1'
#
loop_
_entity.id
_entity.type
_entity.pdbx_description
1 polymer ?
#
loop_
_entity_poly.entity_id
_entity_poly.type
_entity_poly.pdbx_seq_one_letter_code
_entity_poly.pdbx_strand_id
1 'polypeptide(L)'
;MKFGLDAQITKLCFEDILKARASIDIRLQQDTNADIPNGITQHDYQETCNICKIYCNAKNFYLPSHLDLISQCTSQDILAPLFKYYLPDLFNVKISFEMPMRIIEDAGGTDNYYSHIFPKPITGKRKKRVLKEWNQALYNLSTHNTGRLTNTFRNYLHEFIYENLPNSANV
;
A
#
# COMPACT_ATOMS: atom_id res chain seq x y z
N MET A 1 -25.60 7.81 8.08
CA MET A 1 -24.26 7.34 7.67
C MET A 1 -23.89 8.09 6.40
N LYS A 2 -22.73 8.77 6.33
CA LYS A 2 -22.30 9.45 5.09
C LYS A 2 -21.31 8.54 4.37
N PHE A 3 -21.60 8.18 3.13
CA PHE A 3 -20.66 7.51 2.24
C PHE A 3 -19.83 8.59 1.52
N GLY A 4 -18.52 8.42 1.49
CA GLY A 4 -17.60 9.34 0.84
C GLY A 4 -16.15 9.03 1.21
N LEU A 5 -15.18 9.46 0.39
CA LEU A 5 -13.75 9.15 0.56
C LEU A 5 -13.12 9.63 1.88
N ASP A 6 -13.83 10.44 2.66
CA ASP A 6 -13.41 10.91 3.99
C ASP A 6 -14.18 10.23 5.14
N ALA A 7 -15.13 9.37 4.82
CA ALA A 7 -15.95 8.68 5.81
C ALA A 7 -15.12 7.61 6.56
N GLN A 8 -15.42 7.45 7.85
CA GLN A 8 -14.77 6.43 8.69
C GLN A 8 -15.01 5.01 8.16
N ILE A 9 -16.20 4.76 7.59
CA ILE A 9 -16.54 3.46 7.00
C ILE A 9 -15.59 3.09 5.86
N THR A 10 -15.20 4.05 5.01
CA THR A 10 -14.29 3.79 3.89
C THR A 10 -12.90 3.38 4.35
N LYS A 11 -12.42 3.93 5.48
CA LYS A 11 -11.14 3.50 6.07
C LYS A 11 -11.21 2.07 6.61
N LEU A 12 -12.30 1.73 7.31
CA LEU A 12 -12.52 0.38 7.83
C LEU A 12 -12.59 -0.65 6.68
N CYS A 13 -13.30 -0.32 5.60
CA CYS A 13 -13.34 -1.16 4.41
C CYS A 13 -11.93 -1.36 3.82
N PHE A 14 -11.12 -0.29 3.74
CA PHE A 14 -9.75 -0.42 3.26
C PHE A 14 -8.89 -1.32 4.16
N GLU A 15 -9.03 -1.23 5.48
CA GLU A 15 -8.32 -2.11 6.42
C GLU A 15 -8.63 -3.59 6.14
N ASP A 16 -9.89 -3.94 5.91
CA ASP A 16 -10.30 -5.31 5.64
C ASP A 16 -9.83 -5.79 4.26
N ILE A 17 -9.91 -4.93 3.24
CA ILE A 17 -9.40 -5.22 1.90
C ILE A 17 -7.88 -5.42 1.92
N LEU A 18 -7.15 -4.57 2.65
CA LEU A 18 -5.70 -4.68 2.79
C LEU A 18 -5.32 -5.97 3.52
N LYS A 19 -6.04 -6.35 4.59
CA LYS A 19 -5.86 -7.64 5.29
C LYS A 19 -6.10 -8.83 4.37
N ALA A 20 -7.17 -8.81 3.57
CA ALA A 20 -7.44 -9.86 2.59
C ALA A 20 -6.32 -9.95 1.56
N ARG A 21 -5.92 -8.83 0.96
CA ARG A 21 -4.87 -8.78 -0.07
C ARG A 21 -3.50 -9.23 0.46
N ALA A 22 -3.15 -8.83 1.68
CA ALA A 22 -1.92 -9.26 2.34
C ALA A 22 -1.96 -10.76 2.70
N SER A 23 -3.11 -11.28 3.14
CA SER A 23 -3.27 -12.71 3.44
C SER A 23 -3.09 -13.57 2.19
N ILE A 24 -3.66 -13.13 1.05
CA ILE A 24 -3.45 -13.76 -0.25
C ILE A 24 -1.96 -13.77 -0.61
N ASP A 25 -1.28 -12.64 -0.45
CA ASP A 25 0.14 -12.51 -0.75
C ASP A 25 0.99 -13.48 0.09
N ILE A 26 0.74 -13.53 1.41
CA ILE A 26 1.45 -14.42 2.32
C ILE A 26 1.21 -15.89 1.97
N ARG A 27 0.00 -16.26 1.53
CA ARG A 27 -0.29 -17.64 1.08
C ARG A 27 0.44 -17.98 -0.22
N LEU A 28 0.51 -17.05 -1.19
CA LEU A 28 1.28 -17.24 -2.41
C LEU A 28 2.76 -17.48 -2.12
N GLN A 29 3.33 -16.78 -1.13
CA GLN A 29 4.72 -17.00 -0.72
C GLN A 29 4.99 -18.43 -0.19
N GLN A 30 3.96 -19.14 0.27
CA GLN A 30 4.07 -20.52 0.76
C GLN A 30 3.98 -21.56 -0.36
N ASP A 31 3.49 -21.17 -1.54
CA ASP A 31 3.31 -22.05 -2.70
C ASP A 31 4.04 -21.45 -3.92
N THR A 32 5.35 -21.70 -4.00
CA THR A 32 6.28 -21.04 -4.94
C THR A 32 5.98 -21.28 -6.42
N ASN A 33 5.09 -22.23 -6.74
CA ASN A 33 4.73 -22.58 -8.12
C ASN A 33 3.30 -22.20 -8.49
N ALA A 34 2.52 -21.60 -7.58
CA ALA A 34 1.13 -21.27 -7.82
C ALA A 34 0.96 -19.79 -8.17
N ASP A 35 0.22 -19.50 -9.24
CA ASP A 35 -0.19 -18.14 -9.61
C ASP A 35 -1.33 -17.61 -8.73
N ILE A 36 -2.06 -18.51 -8.06
CA ILE A 36 -3.17 -18.23 -7.14
C ILE A 36 -3.09 -19.11 -5.88
N PRO A 37 -3.48 -18.63 -4.69
CA PRO A 37 -3.51 -19.48 -3.50
C PRO A 37 -4.48 -20.65 -3.67
N ASN A 38 -4.10 -21.81 -3.14
CA ASN A 38 -5.00 -22.96 -3.08
C ASN A 38 -6.32 -22.59 -2.35
N GLY A 39 -7.45 -23.03 -2.91
CA GLY A 39 -8.79 -22.76 -2.38
C GLY A 39 -9.36 -21.38 -2.73
N ILE A 40 -8.70 -20.60 -3.58
CA ILE A 40 -9.21 -19.33 -4.12
C ILE A 40 -9.35 -19.48 -5.64
N THR A 41 -10.45 -18.99 -6.22
CA THR A 41 -10.62 -18.98 -7.68
C THR A 41 -9.80 -17.86 -8.31
N GLN A 42 -9.42 -18.01 -9.59
CA GLN A 42 -8.76 -16.94 -10.34
C GLN A 42 -9.57 -15.63 -10.30
N HIS A 43 -10.89 -15.73 -10.44
CA HIS A 43 -11.82 -14.61 -10.38
C HIS A 43 -11.76 -13.90 -9.01
N ASP A 44 -11.88 -14.63 -7.90
CA ASP A 44 -11.86 -14.02 -6.55
C ASP A 44 -10.52 -13.37 -6.21
N TYR A 45 -9.43 -13.98 -6.68
CA TYR A 45 -8.09 -13.41 -6.56
C TYR A 45 -7.98 -12.08 -7.32
N GLN A 46 -8.41 -12.05 -8.58
CA GLN A 46 -8.37 -10.88 -9.44
C GLN A 46 -9.26 -9.76 -8.89
N GLU A 47 -10.48 -10.07 -8.47
CA GLU A 47 -11.39 -9.11 -7.86
C GLU A 47 -10.82 -8.50 -6.57
N THR A 48 -10.23 -9.32 -5.70
CA THR A 48 -9.58 -8.80 -4.48
C THR A 48 -8.43 -7.86 -4.81
N CYS A 49 -7.61 -8.20 -5.80
CA CYS A 49 -6.53 -7.33 -6.28
C CYS A 49 -7.07 -6.02 -6.86
N ASN A 50 -8.08 -6.10 -7.71
CA ASN A 50 -8.72 -4.95 -8.35
C ASN A 50 -9.36 -4.01 -7.34
N ILE A 51 -10.11 -4.54 -6.37
CA ILE A 51 -10.73 -3.75 -5.30
C ILE A 51 -9.66 -3.02 -4.48
N CYS A 52 -8.57 -3.70 -4.10
CA CYS A 52 -7.46 -3.04 -3.41
C CYS A 52 -6.88 -1.88 -4.24
N LYS A 53 -6.69 -2.08 -5.55
CA LYS A 53 -6.20 -1.04 -6.48
C LYS A 53 -7.14 0.14 -6.58
N ILE A 54 -8.44 -0.10 -6.68
CA ILE A 54 -9.47 0.96 -6.71
C ILE A 54 -9.35 1.85 -5.46
N TYR A 55 -9.19 1.25 -4.28
CA TYR A 55 -9.04 2.03 -3.06
C TYR A 55 -7.77 2.87 -3.07
N CYS A 56 -6.62 2.30 -3.44
CA CYS A 56 -5.36 3.04 -3.53
C CYS A 56 -5.44 4.19 -4.58
N ASN A 57 -6.09 3.95 -5.72
CA ASN A 57 -6.33 4.96 -6.76
C ASN A 57 -7.22 6.10 -6.25
N ALA A 58 -8.28 5.75 -5.52
CA ALA A 58 -9.21 6.73 -4.99
C ALA A 58 -8.59 7.57 -3.88
N LYS A 59 -7.84 6.94 -2.98
CA LYS A 59 -7.11 7.59 -1.89
C LYS A 59 -6.19 6.60 -1.19
N ASN A 60 -4.96 7.04 -0.93
CA ASN A 60 -4.03 6.24 -0.14
C ASN A 60 -4.37 6.32 1.37
N PHE A 61 -5.15 5.35 1.84
CA PHE A 61 -5.61 5.20 3.23
C PHE A 61 -4.59 4.50 4.14
N TYR A 62 -3.32 4.45 3.75
CA TYR A 62 -2.29 3.83 4.58
C TYR A 62 -2.15 4.55 5.92
N LEU A 63 -1.99 3.75 6.96
CA LEU A 63 -1.69 4.19 8.32
C LEU A 63 -0.43 3.48 8.80
N PRO A 64 0.35 4.09 9.73
CA PRO A 64 1.52 3.43 10.30
C PRO A 64 1.22 2.06 10.93
N SER A 65 0.03 1.88 11.50
CA SER A 65 -0.44 0.61 12.07
C SER A 65 -0.57 -0.53 11.03
N HIS A 66 -0.60 -0.22 9.73
CA HIS A 66 -0.63 -1.24 8.68
C HIS A 66 0.76 -1.86 8.44
N LEU A 67 1.84 -1.26 8.94
CA LEU A 67 3.19 -1.70 8.64
C LEU A 67 3.49 -3.13 9.12
N ASP A 68 2.94 -3.56 10.26
CA ASP A 68 3.12 -4.93 10.75
C ASP A 68 2.54 -5.99 9.80
N LEU A 69 1.45 -5.65 9.13
CA LEU A 69 0.84 -6.50 8.10
C LEU A 69 1.63 -6.43 6.79
N ILE A 70 1.90 -5.21 6.33
CA ILE A 70 2.57 -4.96 5.04
C ILE A 70 4.01 -5.47 5.06
N SER A 71 4.67 -5.52 6.22
CA SER A 71 6.04 -6.03 6.35
C SER A 71 6.21 -7.50 6.00
N GLN A 72 5.11 -8.25 5.99
CA GLN A 72 5.07 -9.66 5.63
C GLN A 72 4.76 -9.87 4.13
N CYS A 73 4.51 -8.79 3.39
CA CYS A 73 4.18 -8.87 1.96
C CYS A 73 5.43 -8.83 1.07
N THR A 74 5.32 -9.39 -0.12
CA THR A 74 6.30 -9.32 -1.22
C THR A 74 5.70 -8.76 -2.51
N SER A 75 4.36 -8.72 -2.64
CA SER A 75 3.72 -8.14 -3.82
C SER A 75 4.05 -6.66 -4.03
N GLN A 76 4.47 -6.36 -5.26
CA GLN A 76 4.70 -5.00 -5.74
C GLN A 76 3.41 -4.15 -5.71
N ASP A 77 2.25 -4.76 -5.96
CA ASP A 77 0.94 -4.09 -5.92
C ASP A 77 0.54 -3.63 -4.51
N ILE A 78 1.20 -4.16 -3.46
CA ILE A 78 1.04 -3.70 -2.07
C ILE A 78 2.15 -2.71 -1.70
N LEU A 79 3.40 -3.06 -2.00
CA LEU A 79 4.57 -2.32 -1.53
C LEU A 79 4.83 -1.03 -2.32
N ALA A 80 4.72 -1.06 -3.65
CA ALA A 80 5.05 0.09 -4.49
C ALA A 80 4.10 1.29 -4.26
N PRO A 81 2.76 1.13 -4.16
CA PRO A 81 1.88 2.25 -3.84
C PRO A 81 2.20 2.92 -2.50
N LEU A 82 2.67 2.16 -1.51
CA LEU A 82 3.11 2.69 -0.24
C LEU A 82 4.45 3.42 -0.37
N PHE A 83 5.50 2.73 -0.79
CA PHE A 83 6.89 3.20 -0.68
C PHE A 83 7.35 4.09 -1.84
N LYS A 84 6.74 3.95 -3.02
CA LYS A 84 7.13 4.69 -4.24
C LYS A 84 6.14 5.77 -4.65
N TYR A 85 4.98 5.84 -4.00
CA TYR A 85 3.99 6.91 -4.21
C TYR A 85 3.56 7.60 -2.90
N TYR A 86 2.88 6.90 -1.99
CA TYR A 86 2.25 7.53 -0.81
C TYR A 86 3.27 8.15 0.14
N LEU A 87 4.29 7.40 0.56
CA LEU A 87 5.33 7.92 1.45
C LEU A 87 6.12 9.03 0.75
N PRO A 88 6.53 8.92 -0.52
CA PRO A 88 7.14 10.03 -1.23
C PRO A 88 6.30 11.32 -1.25
N ASP A 89 5.00 11.24 -1.56
CA ASP A 89 4.10 12.42 -1.51
C ASP A 89 3.96 13.00 -0.09
N LEU A 90 3.87 12.13 0.92
CA LEU A 90 3.78 12.52 2.31
C LEU A 90 5.04 13.26 2.78
N PHE A 91 6.21 12.75 2.43
CA PHE A 91 7.52 13.30 2.80
C PHE A 91 8.01 14.39 1.85
N ASN A 92 7.26 14.67 0.78
CA ASN A 92 7.61 15.65 -0.24
C ASN A 92 8.96 15.34 -0.93
N VAL A 93 9.17 14.06 -1.26
CA VAL A 93 10.32 13.53 -2.00
C VAL A 93 9.85 12.96 -3.34
N LYS A 94 10.79 12.55 -4.20
CA LYS A 94 10.47 12.15 -5.58
C LYS A 94 9.58 10.90 -5.62
N ILE A 95 8.43 11.00 -6.29
CA ILE A 95 7.55 9.86 -6.60
C ILE A 95 8.16 9.08 -7.77
N SER A 96 8.22 7.75 -7.65
CA SER A 96 8.77 6.84 -8.68
C SER A 96 7.78 5.78 -9.15
N PHE A 97 6.54 5.80 -8.64
CA PHE A 97 5.47 4.91 -9.05
C PHE A 97 4.31 5.70 -9.68
N GLU A 98 3.85 5.23 -10.83
CA GLU A 98 2.75 5.85 -11.55
C GLU A 98 1.41 5.42 -10.97
N MET A 99 0.54 6.41 -10.73
CA MET A 99 -0.85 6.21 -10.36
C MET A 99 -1.74 6.83 -11.44
N PRO A 100 -2.91 6.25 -11.77
CA PRO A 100 -3.56 5.13 -11.09
C PRO A 100 -2.99 3.76 -11.46
N MET A 101 -3.07 2.80 -10.54
CA MET A 101 -2.79 1.39 -10.82
C MET A 101 -3.80 0.81 -11.80
N ARG A 102 -3.30 -0.04 -12.71
CA ARG A 102 -4.11 -0.74 -13.71
C ARG A 102 -4.98 -1.81 -13.07
N ILE A 103 -6.27 -1.76 -13.38
CA ILE A 103 -7.29 -2.76 -13.02
C ILE A 103 -7.39 -3.74 -14.19
N ILE A 104 -7.40 -5.05 -13.91
CA ILE A 104 -7.48 -6.08 -14.95
C ILE A 104 -8.92 -6.58 -15.03
N GLU A 105 -9.55 -6.43 -16.19
CA GLU A 105 -10.88 -6.96 -16.45
C GLU A 105 -10.81 -8.25 -17.26
N ASP A 106 -11.76 -9.14 -17.03
CA ASP A 106 -12.01 -10.26 -17.95
C ASP A 106 -12.46 -9.69 -19.30
N ALA A 107 -12.03 -10.34 -20.39
CA ALA A 107 -12.25 -9.90 -21.76
C ALA A 107 -13.75 -9.71 -22.07
N GLY A 108 -14.25 -8.49 -21.87
CA GLY A 108 -15.67 -8.15 -22.06
C GLY A 108 -16.16 -6.89 -21.35
N GLY A 109 -15.38 -6.31 -20.43
CA GLY A 109 -15.76 -5.09 -19.71
C GLY A 109 -15.52 -3.79 -20.49
N THR A 110 -16.53 -2.92 -20.49
CA THR A 110 -16.52 -1.57 -21.06
C THR A 110 -15.68 -0.61 -20.21
N ASP A 111 -14.95 0.32 -20.87
CA ASP A 111 -14.17 1.43 -20.28
C ASP A 111 -14.66 1.87 -18.89
N ASN A 112 -13.86 1.60 -17.87
CA ASN A 112 -14.31 1.68 -16.49
C ASN A 112 -14.22 3.11 -15.91
N TYR A 113 -15.29 3.55 -15.25
CA TYR A 113 -15.46 4.85 -14.58
C TYR A 113 -14.36 5.15 -13.53
N TYR A 114 -13.71 4.11 -13.00
CA TYR A 114 -12.68 4.21 -11.96
C TYR A 114 -11.25 4.41 -12.49
N SER A 115 -11.02 4.24 -13.79
CA SER A 115 -9.70 4.41 -14.43
C SER A 115 -9.18 5.86 -14.37
N HIS A 116 -10.05 6.82 -14.09
CA HIS A 116 -9.74 8.25 -14.02
C HIS A 116 -9.69 8.81 -12.59
N ILE A 117 -9.76 7.97 -11.56
CA ILE A 117 -9.68 8.46 -10.18
C ILE A 117 -8.21 8.63 -9.81
N PHE A 118 -7.76 9.87 -9.83
CA PHE A 118 -6.41 10.25 -9.40
C PHE A 118 -6.38 10.46 -7.88
N PRO A 119 -5.32 9.97 -7.19
CA PRO A 119 -5.14 10.27 -5.79
C PRO A 119 -4.97 11.77 -5.59
N LYS A 120 -5.66 12.32 -4.58
CA LYS A 120 -5.47 13.73 -4.19
C LYS A 120 -4.16 13.89 -3.41
N PRO A 121 -3.36 14.95 -3.66
CA PRO A 121 -2.15 15.24 -2.90
C PRO A 121 -2.42 15.41 -1.40
N ILE A 122 -1.49 14.96 -0.55
CA ILE A 122 -1.57 15.13 0.89
C ILE A 122 -1.23 16.58 1.26
N THR A 123 -2.22 17.41 1.63
CA THR A 123 -2.04 18.84 1.97
C THR A 123 -2.48 19.22 3.40
N GLY A 124 -1.89 20.29 3.96
CA GLY A 124 -2.38 21.00 5.17
C GLY A 124 -1.80 20.61 6.54
N LYS A 125 -2.34 21.17 7.64
CA LYS A 125 -1.89 20.93 9.05
C LYS A 125 -1.95 19.45 9.47
N ARG A 126 -2.88 18.67 8.88
CA ARG A 126 -3.00 17.21 9.06
C ARG A 126 -1.73 16.48 8.61
N LYS A 127 -0.99 17.03 7.65
CA LYS A 127 0.28 16.49 7.15
C LYS A 127 1.34 16.41 8.25
N LYS A 128 1.46 17.41 9.14
CA LYS A 128 2.50 17.41 10.20
C LYS A 128 2.34 16.26 11.21
N ARG A 129 1.11 16.03 11.70
CA ARG A 129 0.84 14.94 12.65
C ARG A 129 1.07 13.58 11.99
N VAL A 130 0.51 13.38 10.80
CA VAL A 130 0.67 12.15 10.03
C VAL A 130 2.15 11.89 9.74
N LEU A 131 2.91 12.91 9.32
CA LEU A 131 4.35 12.81 9.10
C LEU A 131 5.11 12.39 10.35
N LYS A 132 4.76 12.93 11.54
CA LYS A 132 5.38 12.53 12.81
C LYS A 132 5.09 11.07 13.15
N GLU A 133 3.84 10.63 13.00
CA GLU A 133 3.45 9.24 13.25
C GLU A 133 4.17 8.27 12.31
N TRP A 134 4.29 8.62 11.02
CA TRP A 134 5.05 7.85 10.03
C TRP A 134 6.55 7.82 10.31
N ASN A 135 7.16 8.96 10.65
CA ASN A 135 8.57 9.02 11.05
C ASN A 135 8.88 8.07 12.19
N GLN A 136 8.06 8.11 13.25
CA GLN A 136 8.25 7.23 14.41
C GLN A 136 8.14 5.75 14.03
N ALA A 137 7.15 5.39 13.23
CA ALA A 137 6.92 4.00 12.85
C ALA A 137 8.04 3.47 11.94
N LEU A 138 8.49 4.25 10.96
CA LEU A 138 9.60 3.88 10.07
C LEU A 138 10.92 3.77 10.86
N TYR A 139 11.17 4.68 11.80
CA TYR A 139 12.34 4.62 12.68
C TYR A 139 12.32 3.38 13.57
N ASN A 140 11.17 3.05 14.18
CA ASN A 140 11.04 1.85 15.01
C ASN A 140 11.32 0.58 14.20
N LEU A 141 10.80 0.50 12.97
CA LEU A 141 11.01 -0.65 12.09
C LEU A 141 12.46 -0.80 11.63
N SER A 142 13.17 0.30 11.37
CA SER A 142 14.58 0.25 10.95
C SER A 142 15.52 -0.13 12.09
N THR A 143 15.19 0.26 13.33
CA THR A 143 16.07 0.06 14.51
C THR A 143 15.76 -1.21 15.31
N HIS A 144 14.50 -1.63 15.40
CA HIS A 144 14.07 -2.74 16.25
C HIS A 144 13.63 -3.97 15.43
N ASN A 145 14.32 -4.26 14.33
CA ASN A 145 13.94 -5.31 13.39
C ASN A 145 13.86 -6.69 14.07
N THR A 146 12.64 -7.16 14.33
CA THR A 146 12.34 -8.41 15.06
C THR A 146 12.44 -9.67 14.18
N GLY A 147 13.02 -9.58 12.99
CA GLY A 147 13.22 -10.72 12.09
C GLY A 147 12.00 -11.11 11.25
N ARG A 148 10.85 -10.46 11.42
CA ARG A 148 9.59 -10.76 10.71
C ARG A 148 9.41 -10.07 9.34
N LEU A 149 10.34 -9.19 8.95
CA LEU A 149 10.23 -8.46 7.68
C LEU A 149 10.71 -9.32 6.51
N THR A 150 9.95 -9.40 5.42
CA THR A 150 10.40 -10.02 4.17
C THR A 150 11.60 -9.26 3.60
N ASN A 151 12.47 -9.95 2.84
CA ASN A 151 13.60 -9.28 2.18
C ASN A 151 13.11 -8.21 1.19
N THR A 152 12.01 -8.47 0.49
CA THR A 152 11.38 -7.50 -0.42
C THR A 152 10.97 -6.23 0.32
N PHE A 153 10.29 -6.36 1.47
CA PHE A 153 9.92 -5.21 2.28
C PHE A 153 11.15 -4.46 2.81
N ARG A 154 12.19 -5.17 3.27
CA ARG A 154 13.45 -4.55 3.73
C ARG A 154 14.10 -3.72 2.64
N ASN A 155 14.13 -4.21 1.41
CA ASN A 155 14.69 -3.48 0.27
C ASN A 155 13.90 -2.19 0.00
N TYR A 156 12.56 -2.27 0.01
CA TYR A 156 11.70 -1.11 -0.13
C TYR A 156 11.88 -0.07 0.98
N LEU A 157 11.97 -0.53 2.23
CA LEU A 157 12.20 0.32 3.39
C LEU A 157 13.58 1.00 3.30
N HIS A 158 14.61 0.25 2.92
CA HIS A 158 15.96 0.76 2.76
C HIS A 158 16.04 1.80 1.63
N GLU A 159 15.50 1.48 0.44
CA GLU A 159 15.42 2.41 -0.70
C GLU A 159 14.71 3.71 -0.30
N PHE A 160 13.59 3.61 0.42
CA PHE A 160 12.87 4.80 0.88
C PHE A 160 13.66 5.62 1.91
N ILE A 161 14.23 4.99 2.93
CA ILE A 161 14.94 5.70 4.02
C ILE A 161 16.26 6.31 3.53
N TYR A 162 17.07 5.56 2.80
CA TYR A 162 18.44 5.97 2.49
C TYR A 162 18.60 6.66 1.15
N GLU A 163 17.74 6.38 0.18
CA GLU A 163 17.85 6.98 -1.17
C GLU A 163 16.90 8.16 -1.37
N ASN A 164 15.79 8.22 -0.62
CA ASN A 164 14.74 9.21 -0.86
C ASN A 164 14.58 10.24 0.27
N LEU A 165 14.83 9.88 1.53
CA LEU A 165 14.87 10.90 2.59
C LEU A 165 16.19 11.66 2.50
N PRO A 166 16.20 13.00 2.57
CA PRO A 166 17.45 13.75 2.68
C PRO A 166 18.22 13.22 3.89
N ASN A 167 19.55 13.09 3.78
CA ASN A 167 20.51 12.64 4.82
C ASN A 167 20.51 13.47 6.13
N SER A 168 19.43 14.17 6.44
CA SER A 168 19.23 15.03 7.60
C SER A 168 18.21 14.44 8.60
N ALA A 169 18.36 13.17 8.94
CA ALA A 169 17.76 12.60 10.15
C ALA A 169 18.81 11.76 10.92
N ASN A 170 20.05 12.26 10.97
CA ASN A 170 20.82 12.20 12.21
C ASN A 170 20.30 13.33 13.11
N VAL A 171 19.18 13.07 13.81
CA VAL A 171 18.76 13.82 15.00
C VAL A 171 18.32 12.81 16.03
#